data_AF-A0A3M2VT60-F1
#
_entry.id   AF-A0A3M2VT60-F1
#
_cell.length_a   1.000
_cell.length_b   1.000
_cell.length_c   1.000
_cell.angle_alpha   90.00
_cell.angle_beta   90.00
_cell.angle_gamma   90.00
#
_symmetry.space_group_name_H-M   'P 1'
#
loop_
_entity.id
_entity.type
_entity.pdbx_description
1 polymer ?
#
loop_
_entity_poly.entity_id
_entity_poly.type
_entity_poly.pdbx_seq_one_letter_code
_entity_poly.pdbx_strand_id
1 'polypeptide(L)'
;MRTVPMQRITIDTTAHPAELLNTLESKVALLRRHFPPSVSSLFAIPRAGADGALQWWSELGGQPLPYHSLDPVAQQALLARYTQRQQAIVQLADELQARNNADEANSLRTLVGAPALDNLYSLNQEPVVIRWGLAPPAPLI
;
A
#
# COMPACT_ATOMS: atom_id res chain seq x y z
N MET A 1 8.21 -5.80 23.94
CA MET A 1 8.03 -5.59 22.49
C MET A 1 6.59 -5.90 22.15
N ARG A 2 5.73 -4.89 21.92
CA ARG A 2 4.34 -5.15 21.52
C ARG A 2 4.37 -5.50 20.04
N THR A 3 4.20 -6.78 19.71
CA THR A 3 3.88 -7.19 18.34
C THR A 3 2.59 -6.49 17.95
N VAL A 4 2.68 -5.54 17.01
CA VAL A 4 1.48 -4.95 16.41
C VAL A 4 0.74 -6.12 15.73
N PRO A 5 -0.53 -6.40 16.08
CA PRO A 5 -1.25 -7.49 15.44
C PRO A 5 -1.38 -7.18 13.95
N MET A 6 -0.61 -7.89 13.13
CA MET A 6 -0.67 -7.76 11.68
C MET A 6 -1.73 -8.73 11.15
N GLN A 7 -2.61 -8.24 10.29
CA GLN A 7 -3.62 -9.03 9.62
C GLN A 7 -3.26 -9.23 8.15
N ARG A 8 -3.43 -10.46 7.66
CA ARG A 8 -3.24 -10.77 6.25
C ARG A 8 -4.48 -10.36 5.45
N ILE A 9 -4.26 -9.59 4.38
CA ILE A 9 -5.32 -9.16 3.45
C ILE A 9 -5.53 -10.23 2.38
N THR A 10 -4.46 -10.59 1.68
CA THR A 10 -4.51 -11.58 0.60
C THR A 10 -3.16 -12.26 0.38
N ILE A 11 -3.16 -13.31 -0.43
CA ILE A 11 -1.98 -14.03 -0.90
C ILE A 11 -1.99 -14.00 -2.42
N ASP A 12 -0.90 -13.52 -2.99
CA ASP A 12 -0.58 -13.67 -4.40
C ASP A 12 -0.01 -15.07 -4.62
N THR A 13 -0.77 -15.94 -5.29
CA THR A 13 -0.34 -17.29 -5.66
C THR A 13 0.69 -17.29 -6.79
N THR A 14 0.88 -16.15 -7.45
CA THR A 14 1.92 -15.98 -8.46
C THR A 14 3.29 -15.90 -7.80
N ALA A 15 4.26 -16.66 -8.33
CA ALA A 15 5.65 -16.56 -7.90
C ALA A 15 6.26 -15.23 -8.37
N HIS A 16 6.89 -14.49 -7.45
CA HIS A 16 7.56 -13.23 -7.74
C HIS A 16 9.06 -13.35 -7.42
N PRO A 17 9.94 -12.66 -8.17
CA PRO A 17 11.38 -12.69 -7.88
C PRO A 17 11.68 -12.00 -6.54
N ALA A 18 12.71 -12.49 -5.83
CA ALA A 18 13.10 -11.96 -4.53
C ALA A 18 13.52 -10.46 -4.58
N GLU A 19 14.08 -10.01 -5.71
CA GLU A 19 14.42 -8.60 -5.93
C GLU A 19 13.20 -7.67 -5.89
N LEU A 20 12.06 -8.15 -6.39
CA LEU A 20 10.81 -7.39 -6.33
C LEU A 20 10.34 -7.23 -4.88
N LEU A 21 10.38 -8.31 -4.09
CA LEU A 21 10.05 -8.26 -2.67
C LEU A 21 10.96 -7.26 -1.93
N ASN A 22 12.27 -7.35 -2.13
CA ASN A 22 13.24 -6.41 -1.54
C ASN A 22 12.93 -4.94 -1.90
N THR A 23 12.54 -4.69 -3.16
CA THR A 23 12.17 -3.35 -3.64
C THR A 23 10.91 -2.84 -2.93
N LEU A 24 9.89 -3.68 -2.80
CA LEU A 24 8.65 -3.32 -2.12
C LEU A 24 8.88 -3.11 -0.61
N GLU A 25 9.62 -3.98 0.06
CA GLU A 25 9.97 -3.84 1.49
C GLU A 25 10.76 -2.55 1.75
N SER A 26 11.70 -2.20 0.87
CA SER A 26 12.47 -0.96 0.96
C SER A 26 11.56 0.29 0.86
N LYS A 27 10.56 0.28 -0.02
CA LYS A 27 9.57 1.36 -0.13
C LYS A 27 8.67 1.46 1.12
N VAL A 28 8.28 0.33 1.71
CA VAL A 28 7.52 0.35 2.98
C VAL A 28 8.36 0.87 4.13
N ALA A 29 9.64 0.48 4.22
CA ALA A 29 10.56 1.00 5.22
C ALA A 29 10.74 2.52 5.07
N LEU A 30 10.85 3.02 3.83
CA LEU A 30 10.88 4.44 3.51
C LEU A 30 9.62 5.16 4.01
N LEU A 31 8.43 4.65 3.67
CA LEU A 31 7.16 5.22 4.14
C LEU A 31 7.10 5.29 5.66
N ARG A 32 7.42 4.20 6.35
CA ARG A 32 7.38 4.12 7.83
C ARG A 32 8.40 5.02 8.52
N ARG A 33 9.51 5.33 7.86
CA ARG A 33 10.53 6.23 8.38
C ARG A 33 10.06 7.69 8.41
N HIS A 34 9.26 8.10 7.42
CA HIS A 34 8.81 9.49 7.30
C HIS A 34 7.37 9.73 7.71
N PHE A 35 6.52 8.70 7.69
CA PHE A 35 5.09 8.83 8.00
C PHE A 35 4.68 8.16 9.32
N PRO A 36 3.70 8.76 10.03
CA PRO A 36 3.00 8.05 11.08
C PRO A 36 2.24 6.82 10.52
N PRO A 37 1.87 5.85 11.38
CA PRO A 37 1.14 4.64 10.98
C PRO A 37 -0.13 4.94 10.18
N SER A 38 -0.80 6.06 10.43
CA SER A 38 -2.03 6.45 9.72
C SER A 38 -1.85 6.65 8.21
N VAL A 39 -0.68 7.07 7.75
CA VAL A 39 -0.39 7.25 6.31
C VAL A 39 0.32 6.02 5.75
N SER A 40 1.28 5.45 6.49
CA SER A 40 2.00 4.24 6.03
C SER A 40 1.10 3.00 5.95
N SER A 41 0.01 2.94 6.73
CA SER A 41 -1.00 1.86 6.62
C SER A 41 -1.80 1.88 5.31
N LEU A 42 -1.70 2.94 4.50
CA LEU A 42 -2.33 3.00 3.17
C LEU A 42 -1.82 1.88 2.27
N PHE A 43 -0.56 1.50 2.41
CA PHE A 43 0.08 0.50 1.58
C PHE A 43 0.25 -0.78 2.39
N ALA A 44 -0.27 -1.88 1.85
CA ALA A 44 -0.06 -3.18 2.46
C ALA A 44 1.43 -3.54 2.46
N ILE A 45 1.85 -4.21 3.52
CA ILE A 45 3.21 -4.68 3.75
C ILE A 45 3.39 -6.00 2.99
N PRO A 46 4.29 -6.07 2.00
CA PRO A 46 4.62 -7.30 1.30
C PRO A 46 5.44 -8.21 2.22
N ARG A 47 5.22 -9.52 2.17
CA ARG A 47 6.01 -10.51 2.89
C ARG A 47 6.11 -11.81 2.11
N ALA A 48 7.28 -12.44 2.10
CA ALA A 48 7.43 -13.79 1.58
C ALA A 48 6.62 -14.81 2.41
N GLY A 49 5.82 -15.62 1.74
CA GLY A 49 5.25 -16.85 2.29
C GLY A 49 6.24 -18.01 2.28
N ALA A 50 5.90 -19.07 3.03
CA ALA A 50 6.74 -20.26 3.13
C ALA A 50 7.02 -20.92 1.76
N ASP A 51 6.06 -20.83 0.84
CA ASP A 51 6.13 -21.39 -0.51
C ASP A 51 6.63 -20.40 -1.58
N GLY A 52 7.18 -19.25 -1.17
CA GLY A 52 7.57 -18.18 -2.09
C GLY A 52 6.42 -17.33 -2.63
N ALA A 53 5.19 -17.57 -2.16
CA ALA A 53 4.02 -16.75 -2.46
C ALA A 53 4.15 -15.34 -1.83
N LEU A 54 3.72 -14.31 -2.54
CA LEU A 54 3.75 -12.94 -2.00
C LEU A 54 2.50 -12.70 -1.14
N GLN A 55 2.68 -12.40 0.14
CA GLN A 55 1.57 -12.12 1.05
C GLN A 55 1.47 -10.62 1.32
N TRP A 56 0.25 -10.10 1.34
CA TRP A 56 -0.03 -8.70 1.64
C TRP A 56 -0.65 -8.59 3.03
N TRP A 57 0.00 -7.82 3.91
CA TRP A 57 -0.38 -7.65 5.31
C TRP A 57 -0.70 -6.20 5.63
N SER A 58 -1.51 -5.96 6.65
CA SER A 58 -1.75 -4.63 7.21
C SER A 58 -1.65 -4.67 8.73
N GLU A 59 -1.24 -3.55 9.31
CA GLU A 59 -1.28 -3.33 10.76
C GLU A 59 -2.65 -2.87 11.25
N LEU A 60 -3.55 -2.57 10.31
CA LEU A 60 -4.93 -2.28 10.62
C LEU A 60 -5.64 -3.58 10.99
N GLY A 61 -6.37 -3.53 12.10
CA GLY A 61 -7.30 -4.60 12.46
C GLY A 61 -8.58 -4.55 11.63
N GLY A 62 -9.42 -5.56 11.83
CA GLY A 62 -10.74 -5.66 11.21
C GLY A 62 -10.70 -6.39 9.87
N GLN A 63 -11.81 -7.03 9.50
CA GLN A 63 -11.87 -7.87 8.30
C GLN A 63 -11.55 -7.07 7.02
N PRO A 64 -10.72 -7.60 6.11
CA PRO A 64 -10.44 -6.93 4.84
C PRO A 64 -11.64 -7.10 3.92
N LEU A 65 -12.26 -5.98 3.54
CA LEU A 65 -13.38 -5.94 2.62
C LEU A 65 -12.92 -5.38 1.27
N PRO A 66 -13.08 -6.10 0.15
CA PRO A 66 -12.78 -5.56 -1.17
C PRO A 66 -13.63 -4.31 -1.44
N TYR A 67 -13.07 -3.32 -2.15
CA TYR A 67 -13.78 -2.09 -2.49
C TYR A 67 -15.14 -2.35 -3.16
N HIS A 68 -15.18 -3.30 -4.09
CA HIS A 68 -16.38 -3.68 -4.84
C HIS A 68 -17.47 -4.34 -3.98
N SER A 69 -17.15 -4.79 -2.77
CA SER A 69 -18.12 -5.38 -1.83
C SER A 69 -18.73 -4.34 -0.88
N LEU A 70 -18.27 -3.09 -0.92
CA LEU A 70 -18.78 -2.01 -0.08
C LEU A 70 -19.98 -1.31 -0.71
N ASP A 71 -20.87 -0.75 0.11
CA ASP A 71 -21.94 0.12 -0.36
C ASP A 71 -21.43 1.44 -0.97
N PRO A 72 -22.18 2.11 -1.86
CA PRO A 72 -21.72 3.31 -2.57
C PRO A 72 -21.26 4.48 -1.67
N VAL A 73 -21.87 4.62 -0.49
CA VAL A 73 -21.47 5.64 0.50
C VAL A 73 -20.11 5.29 1.11
N ALA A 74 -19.91 4.02 1.47
CA ALA A 74 -18.64 3.54 2.02
C ALA A 74 -17.53 3.60 0.98
N GLN A 75 -17.82 3.28 -0.29
CA GLN A 75 -16.89 3.42 -1.41
C GLN A 75 -16.40 4.86 -1.58
N GLN A 76 -17.31 5.83 -1.61
CA GLN A 76 -16.94 7.25 -1.74
C GLN A 76 -16.12 7.75 -0.55
N ALA A 77 -16.51 7.37 0.68
CA ALA A 77 -15.75 7.71 1.88
C ALA A 77 -14.34 7.09 1.85
N LEU A 78 -14.21 5.85 1.36
CA LEU A 78 -12.93 5.16 1.23
C LEU A 78 -12.01 5.87 0.22
N LEU A 79 -12.54 6.26 -0.93
CA LEU A 79 -11.80 7.02 -1.95
C LEU A 79 -11.39 8.41 -1.47
N ALA A 80 -12.27 9.12 -0.76
CA ALA A 80 -11.92 10.41 -0.17
C ALA A 80 -10.74 10.30 0.80
N ARG A 81 -10.77 9.27 1.67
CA ARG A 81 -9.67 8.95 2.60
C ARG A 81 -8.40 8.50 1.87
N TYR A 82 -8.53 7.78 0.76
CA TYR A 82 -7.40 7.40 -0.08
C TYR A 82 -6.71 8.64 -0.65
N THR A 83 -7.48 9.52 -1.29
CA THR A 83 -7.00 10.78 -1.86
C THR A 83 -6.33 11.65 -0.81
N GLN A 84 -6.93 11.77 0.38
CA GLN A 84 -6.33 12.52 1.49
C GLN A 84 -4.93 11.99 1.87
N ARG A 85 -4.76 10.66 1.97
CA ARG A 85 -3.44 10.08 2.27
C ARG A 85 -2.45 10.24 1.12
N GLN A 86 -2.90 10.11 -0.13
CA GLN A 86 -2.06 10.39 -1.31
C GLN A 86 -1.56 11.85 -1.32
N GLN A 87 -2.40 12.81 -0.93
CA GLN A 87 -1.97 14.21 -0.83
C GLN A 87 -0.87 14.40 0.23
N ALA A 88 -0.94 13.69 1.36
CA ALA A 88 0.14 13.72 2.36
C ALA A 88 1.46 13.15 1.79
N ILE A 89 1.39 12.11 0.94
CA ILE A 89 2.55 11.54 0.25
C ILE A 89 3.16 12.52 -0.74
N VAL A 90 2.32 13.22 -1.52
CA VAL A 90 2.76 14.28 -2.44
C VAL A 90 3.47 15.40 -1.69
N GLN A 91 2.90 15.88 -0.59
CA GLN A 91 3.49 16.97 0.20
C GLN A 91 4.85 16.57 0.76
N LEU A 92 4.97 15.37 1.34
CA LEU A 92 6.27 14.90 1.83
C LEU A 92 7.30 14.77 0.69
N ALA A 93 6.90 14.27 -0.47
CA ALA A 93 7.81 14.16 -1.61
C ALA A 93 8.32 15.54 -2.06
N ASP A 94 7.47 16.57 -2.05
CA ASP A 94 7.87 17.95 -2.33
C ASP A 94 8.85 18.49 -1.27
N GLU A 95 8.56 18.26 0.01
CA GLU A 95 9.45 18.64 1.10
C GLU A 95 10.83 17.95 1.02
N LEU A 96 10.86 16.66 0.70
CA LEU A 96 12.12 15.92 0.52
C LEU A 96 12.91 16.45 -0.67
N GLN A 97 12.23 16.78 -1.77
CA GLN A 97 12.87 17.41 -2.92
C GLN A 97 13.49 18.77 -2.55
N ALA A 98 12.76 19.61 -1.80
CA ALA A 98 13.27 20.90 -1.32
C ALA A 98 14.49 20.76 -0.39
N ARG A 99 14.59 19.64 0.34
CA ARG A 99 15.71 19.29 1.23
C ARG A 99 16.89 18.59 0.52
N ASN A 100 16.90 18.55 -0.82
CA ASN A 100 17.89 17.84 -1.66
C ASN A 100 17.89 16.30 -1.52
N ASN A 101 16.81 15.70 -1.01
CA ASN A 101 16.61 14.25 -0.96
C ASN A 101 15.80 13.76 -2.17
N ALA A 102 16.33 13.99 -3.38
CA ALA A 102 15.62 13.73 -4.64
C ALA A 102 15.27 12.25 -4.85
N ASP A 103 16.14 11.32 -4.44
CA ASP A 103 15.91 9.87 -4.59
C ASP A 103 14.72 9.36 -3.75
N GLU A 104 14.62 9.81 -2.49
CA GLU A 104 13.49 9.48 -1.62
C GLU A 104 12.19 10.13 -2.13
N ALA A 105 12.25 11.40 -2.56
CA ALA A 105 11.12 12.09 -3.16
C ALA A 105 10.59 11.37 -4.41
N ASN A 106 11.47 11.00 -5.33
CA ASN A 106 11.11 10.26 -6.54
C ASN A 106 10.52 8.88 -6.19
N SER A 107 11.11 8.19 -5.22
CA SER A 107 10.60 6.91 -4.74
C SER A 107 9.17 7.02 -4.19
N LEU A 108 8.85 8.05 -3.41
CA LEU A 108 7.50 8.30 -2.92
C LEU A 108 6.54 8.69 -4.03
N ARG A 109 6.98 9.50 -5.00
CA ARG A 109 6.14 9.86 -6.16
C ARG A 109 5.71 8.65 -6.99
N THR A 110 6.51 7.57 -7.05
CA THR A 110 6.08 6.32 -7.72
C THR A 110 4.85 5.67 -7.08
N LEU A 111 4.52 6.02 -5.82
CA LEU A 111 3.36 5.50 -5.10
C LEU A 111 2.12 6.39 -5.27
N VAL A 112 2.30 7.60 -5.77
CA VAL A 112 1.23 8.57 -6.00
C VAL A 112 0.54 8.24 -7.32
N GLY A 113 -0.77 8.03 -7.26
CA GLY A 113 -1.60 7.69 -8.41
C GLY A 113 -3.01 7.31 -8.01
N ALA A 114 -3.86 7.03 -9.00
CA ALA A 114 -5.16 6.43 -8.75
C ALA A 114 -4.98 4.97 -8.31
N PRO A 115 -5.72 4.48 -7.31
CA PRO A 115 -5.63 3.08 -6.91
C PRO A 115 -6.31 2.23 -7.99
N ALA A 116 -5.73 1.07 -8.29
CA ALA A 116 -6.50 0.02 -8.94
C ALA A 116 -7.59 -0.44 -7.96
N LEU A 117 -8.86 -0.23 -8.30
CA LEU A 117 -9.99 -0.53 -7.39
C LEU A 117 -10.06 -2.01 -6.99
N ASP A 118 -9.63 -2.90 -7.87
CA ASP A 118 -9.49 -4.35 -7.62
C ASP A 118 -8.46 -4.66 -6.52
N ASN A 119 -7.49 -3.76 -6.34
CA ASN A 119 -6.44 -3.85 -5.34
C ASN A 119 -6.71 -2.97 -4.11
N LEU A 120 -7.88 -2.33 -4.02
CA LEU A 120 -8.26 -1.47 -2.90
C LEU A 120 -9.17 -2.22 -1.93
N TYR A 121 -8.78 -2.24 -0.67
CA TYR A 121 -9.51 -2.88 0.41
C TYR A 121 -9.85 -1.87 1.51
N SER A 122 -10.93 -2.12 2.22
CA SER A 122 -11.26 -1.44 3.47
C SER A 122 -10.97 -2.34 4.66
N LEU A 123 -10.18 -1.86 5.61
CA LEU A 123 -10.00 -2.45 6.92
C LEU A 123 -10.46 -1.43 7.96
N ASN A 124 -11.51 -1.73 8.73
CA ASN A 124 -12.11 -0.78 9.68
C ASN A 124 -12.39 0.61 9.08
N GLN A 125 -12.93 0.64 7.84
CA GLN A 125 -13.21 1.88 7.09
C GLN A 125 -11.97 2.67 6.64
N GLU A 126 -10.76 2.14 6.85
CA GLU A 126 -9.51 2.70 6.33
C GLU A 126 -9.11 2.02 5.01
N PRO A 127 -8.68 2.78 3.99
CA PRO A 127 -8.19 2.25 2.73
C PRO A 127 -6.81 1.61 2.90
N VAL A 128 -6.67 0.41 2.33
CA VAL A 128 -5.40 -0.26 2.14
C VAL A 128 -5.31 -0.75 0.70
N VAL A 129 -4.22 -0.39 0.03
CA VAL A 129 -3.90 -0.85 -1.31
C VAL A 129 -2.92 -2.00 -1.22
N ILE A 130 -3.21 -3.07 -1.97
CA ILE A 130 -2.28 -4.17 -2.24
C ILE A 130 -1.67 -4.00 -3.63
N ARG A 131 -0.59 -4.73 -3.95
CA ARG A 131 -0.04 -4.78 -5.33
C ARG A 131 0.38 -3.41 -5.91
N TRP A 132 0.60 -2.40 -5.08
CA TRP A 132 0.91 -1.01 -5.46
C TRP A 132 2.28 -0.80 -6.12
N GLY A 133 3.14 -1.81 -6.10
CA GLY A 133 4.42 -1.81 -6.83
C GLY A 133 4.58 -2.98 -7.79
N LEU A 134 3.48 -3.69 -8.09
CA LEU A 134 3.46 -4.69 -9.15
C LEU A 134 3.00 -4.01 -10.45
N ALA A 135 3.54 -4.45 -11.58
CA ALA A 135 2.98 -4.06 -12.86
C ALA A 135 1.52 -4.54 -12.96
N PRO A 136 0.60 -3.74 -13.54
CA PRO A 136 -0.74 -4.25 -13.82
C PRO A 136 -0.62 -5.51 -14.68
N PRO A 137 -1.47 -6.53 -14.45
CA PRO A 137 -1.45 -7.74 -15.26
C PRO A 137 -1.54 -7.34 -16.74
N ALA A 138 -0.63 -7.86 -17.55
CA ALA A 138 -0.65 -7.59 -18.99
C ALA A 138 -2.06 -7.91 -19.52
N PRO A 139 -2.67 -7.01 -20.33
CA PRO A 139 -3.97 -7.30 -20.91
C PRO A 139 -3.84 -8.61 -21.70
N LEU A 140 -4.74 -9.56 -21.44
CA LEU A 140 -4.89 -10.74 -22.27
C LEU A 140 -5.30 -10.26 -23.66
N ILE A 141 -4.38 -10.36 -24.63
CA ILE A 141 -4.62 -10.15 -26.07
C ILE A 141 -5.30 -11.37 -26.67
#